data_AF-A0A3D3TGV5-F1
#
_entry.id   AF-A0A3D3TGV5-F1
#
_cell.length_a   1.000
_cell.length_b   1.000
_cell.length_c   1.000
_cell.angle_alpha   90.00
_cell.angle_beta   90.00
_cell.angle_gamma   90.00
#
_symmetry.space_group_name_H-M   'P 1'
#
loop_
_entity.id
_entity.type
_entity.pdbx_description
1 polymer ?
#
loop_
_entity_poly.entity_id
_entity_poly.type
_entity_poly.pdbx_seq_one_letter_code
_entity_poly.pdbx_strand_id
1 'polypeptide(L)' 'RSLEAENKEEADKLYSGLSQGGIILMPLAIAHWGDYFGMFTDKFGINWQINLSRDKE' A
#
# COMPACT_ATOMS: atom_id res chain seq x y z
N ARG A 1 8.63 1.43 6.23
CA ARG A 1 8.86 0.14 5.55
C ARG A 1 8.16 0.21 4.20
N SER A 2 8.72 -0.43 3.17
CA SER A 2 8.12 -0.46 1.83
C SER A 2 7.95 -1.91 1.40
N LEU A 3 6.82 -2.23 0.77
CA LEU A 3 6.54 -3.50 0.14
C LEU A 3 6.15 -3.23 -1.31
N GLU A 4 6.77 -3.96 -2.23
CA GLU A 4 6.37 -4.01 -3.63
C GLU A 4 5.48 -5.23 -3.82
N ALA A 5 4.25 -5.04 -4.27
CA ALA A 5 3.34 -6.12 -4.63
C ALA A 5 3.64 -6.61 -6.06
N GLU A 6 3.29 -7.86 -6.34
CA GLU A 6 3.42 -8.44 -7.68
C GLU A 6 2.17 -8.23 -8.54
N ASN A 7 1.02 -7.98 -7.91
CA ASN A 7 -0.23 -7.66 -8.60
C ASN A 7 -1.19 -6.90 -7.68
N LYS A 8 -2.31 -6.44 -8.26
CA LYS A 8 -3.30 -5.63 -7.55
C LYS A 8 -3.97 -6.38 -6.39
N GLU A 9 -4.22 -7.67 -6.52
CA GLU A 9 -4.88 -8.47 -5.48
C GLU A 9 -3.97 -8.64 -4.25
N GLU A 10 -2.67 -8.82 -4.47
CA GLU A 10 -1.67 -8.82 -3.40
C GLU A 10 -1.58 -7.44 -2.73
N ALA A 11 -1.52 -6.35 -3.51
CA ALA A 11 -1.49 -4.99 -2.96
C ALA A 11 -2.72 -4.72 -2.07
N ASP A 12 -3.92 -5.07 -2.55
CA ASP A 12 -5.19 -4.92 -1.84
C ASP A 12 -5.18 -5.75 -0.53
N LYS A 13 -4.65 -6.98 -0.56
CA LYS A 13 -4.54 -7.86 0.61
C LYS A 13 -3.52 -7.35 1.63
N LEU A 14 -2.34 -6.92 1.19
CA LEU A 14 -1.30 -6.37 2.07
C LEU A 14 -1.79 -5.11 2.75
N TYR A 15 -2.37 -4.18 2.00
CA TYR A 15 -2.90 -2.94 2.52
C TYR A 15 -4.03 -3.19 3.52
N SER A 16 -5.06 -3.94 3.13
CA SER A 16 -6.23 -4.21 3.98
C SER A 16 -5.91 -4.99 5.25
N GLY A 17 -4.85 -5.81 5.26
CA GLY A 17 -4.42 -6.56 6.43
C GLY A 17 -3.54 -5.74 7.38
N LEU A 18 -2.53 -5.06 6.84
CA LEU A 18 -1.54 -4.32 7.64
C LEU A 18 -2.08 -2.97 8.15
N SER A 19 -3.03 -2.36 7.43
CA SER A 19 -3.60 -1.07 7.83
C SER A 19 -4.65 -1.18 8.93
N GLN A 20 -5.07 -2.39 9.33
CA GLN A 20 -6.13 -2.58 10.32
C GLN A 20 -5.75 -2.04 11.69
N GLY A 21 -6.63 -1.19 12.24
CA GLY A 21 -6.38 -0.50 13.51
C GLY A 21 -5.25 0.53 13.45
N GLY A 22 -4.78 0.86 12.25
CA GLY A 22 -3.80 1.90 12.00
C GLY A 22 -4.44 3.23 11.56
N ILE A 23 -3.58 4.14 11.10
CA ILE A 23 -3.94 5.44 10.55
C ILE A 23 -3.63 5.44 9.06
N ILE A 24 -4.66 5.62 8.24
CA ILE A 24 -4.48 5.79 6.80
C ILE A 24 -3.91 7.19 6.53
N LEU A 25 -2.72 7.24 5.94
CA LEU A 25 -2.08 8.49 5.51
C LEU A 25 -2.40 8.79 4.04
N MET A 26 -2.42 7.74 3.22
CA MET A 26 -2.80 7.77 1.83
C MET A 26 -3.58 6.49 1.48
N PRO A 27 -4.84 6.60 1.04
CA PRO A 27 -5.61 5.46 0.52
C PRO A 27 -4.85 4.75 -0.61
N LEU A 28 -4.94 3.43 -0.69
CA LEU A 28 -4.41 2.67 -1.81
C LEU A 28 -5.20 3.05 -3.08
N ALA A 29 -4.51 3.66 -4.04
CA ALA A 29 -5.10 4.15 -5.29
C ALA A 29 -4.01 4.30 -6.36
N ILE A 30 -4.43 4.53 -7.62
CA ILE A 30 -3.49 4.93 -8.66
C ILE A 30 -2.99 6.34 -8.35
N ALA A 31 -1.69 6.46 -8.10
CA ALA A 31 -1.04 7.73 -7.82
C ALA A 31 -0.86 8.56 -9.09
N HIS A 32 -0.52 9.85 -8.93
CA HIS A 32 -0.35 10.76 -10.06
C HIS A 32 0.83 10.40 -10.98
N TRP A 33 1.76 9.55 -10.53
CA TRP A 33 2.85 8.99 -11.33
C TRP A 33 2.51 7.65 -11.99
N GLY A 34 1.31 7.11 -11.76
CA GLY A 34 0.78 5.93 -12.44
C GLY A 34 0.82 4.62 -11.66
N ASP A 35 1.59 4.54 -10.56
CA ASP A 35 1.64 3.30 -9.76
C ASP A 35 0.42 3.16 -8.86
N TYR A 36 0.08 1.92 -8.52
CA TYR A 36 -0.94 1.62 -7.51
C TYR A 36 -0.28 1.64 -6.12
N PHE A 37 -0.49 2.73 -5.38
CA PHE A 37 0.29 3.05 -4.20
C PHE A 37 -0.57 3.50 -3.01
N GLY A 38 -0.16 3.15 -1.80
CA GLY A 38 -0.84 3.51 -0.56
C GLY A 38 0.13 3.61 0.62
N MET A 39 -0.24 4.40 1.64
CA MET A 39 0.59 4.64 2.82
C MET A 39 -0.24 4.70 4.09
N PHE A 40 0.23 4.06 5.16
CA PHE A 40 -0.44 4.07 6.46
C PHE A 40 0.55 3.84 7.59
N THR A 41 0.16 4.20 8.80
CA THR A 41 0.83 3.79 10.04
C THR A 41 0.04 2.65 10.65
N ASP A 42 0.65 1.48 10.90
CA ASP A 42 -0.05 0.36 11.51
C ASP A 42 -0.33 0.59 13.02
N LYS A 43 -1.07 -0.32 13.65
CA LYS A 43 -1.41 -0.27 15.08
C LYS A 43 -0.21 -0.34 16.04
N PHE A 44 0.98 -0.68 15.53
CA PHE A 44 2.23 -0.74 16.29
C PHE A 44 3.10 0.51 16.07
N GLY A 45 2.62 1.49 15.30
CA GLY A 45 3.35 2.71 14.99
C GLY A 45 4.34 2.59 13.82
N ILE A 46 4.28 1.51 13.04
CA ILE A 46 5.17 1.33 11.88
C ILE A 46 4.55 1.98 10.66
N ASN A 47 5.32 2.86 9.99
CA ASN A 47 4.93 3.44 8.72
C ASN A 47 5.17 2.44 7.58
N TRP A 48 4.14 2.17 6.79
CA TRP A 48 4.15 1.27 5.65
C TRP A 48 3.81 2.02 4.37
N GLN A 49 4.51 1.65 3.29
CA GLN A 49 4.22 2.01 1.91
C GLN A 49 3.98 0.71 1.15
N ILE A 50 2.85 0.62 0.47
CA ILE A 50 2.53 -0.46 -0.47
C ILE A 50 2.62 0.14 -1.86
N ASN A 51 3.40 -0.48 -2.73
CA ASN A 51 3.58 -0.04 -4.10
C ASN A 51 3.37 -1.20 -5.07
N LEU A 52 2.78 -0.92 -6.21
CA LEU A 52 2.72 -1.80 -7.36
C LEU A 52 3.03 -0.94 -8.59
N SER A 53 4.25 -1.12 -9.09
CA SER A 53 4.75 -0.43 -10.27
C SER A 53 3.89 -0.76 -11.49
N ARG A 54 3.53 0.26 -12.28
CA ARG A 54 2.75 0.07 -13.52
C ARG A 54 3.40 -0.92 -14.50
N ASP A 55 4.73 -1.05 -14.45
CA ASP A 55 5.49 -1.90 -15.36
C ASP A 55 5.35 -3.39 -15.03
N LYS A 56 4.64 -3.73 -13.94
CA LYS A 56 4.30 -5.10 -13.51
C LYS A 56 2.85 -5.53 -13.84
N GLU A 57 2.11 -4.75 -14.64
CA GLU A 57 0.78 -5.15 -15.15
C GLU A 57 0.84 -6.25 -16.22
#